data_AF-A0AAN5B126-F1
#
_entry.id   AF-A0AAN5B126-F1
#
_cell.length_a   1.000
_cell.length_b   1.000
_cell.length_c   1.000
_cell.angle_alpha   90.00
_cell.angle_beta   90.00
_cell.angle_gamma   90.00
#
_symmetry.space_group_name_H-M   'P 1'
#
loop_
_entity.id
_entity.type
_entity.pdbx_description
1 polymer ?
#
loop_
_entity_poly.entity_id
_entity_poly.type
_entity_poly.pdbx_seq_one_letter_code
_entity_poly.pdbx_strand_id
1 'polypeptide(L)'
;MGLQLFHFVYDTLMQKANDNTPDNSLFLPVALSGMKGSDNKPYLPLKGTQWNLDNIGGAQDISADMATSWFQALFPLIGQLSLQTNPTPPVTQQMVDDAKAAVTYIMSQHLNVIPYPGVGPDLDVSSIEIQGLANIQVSGEPPAVTTSNAGYTADITLNLNAYASTRQDWNQPLALAGPEKGTDSTTNPPTAFDGLGFTLKQCLCFVDKQMNIVAPPPTLGLTLSSDHANGFDCLATGIALLTLSNAKVVSGTTVTVDGTGSSAALQIGLNTVQLVAVQGSTPTFTLQNLQYQSISPVPFPAYINTSIFYAPWSQFFKQVLSTGDAAQLLSTQVNNALMDPGNRGQVEQLLNQQLKSAFDDIFGSTQVAGSTVDTDANAVDKYLFDRARGALNDPSSYVYLPTLVLGSTSPVMEPYTAVNLSIPGPFTTSIMGQNIALSGIVLQSLAIQGLSNLIAPPNNIVFGTNQQASATLLLGTMNPGPTVQVKGSPRTVPSPPATASTPFTLNVQVNQNAPIPLSGTLNLSLQNNSNTLGIQTTLNASGDTPDDLVLTYSQILLVAGDQDVLLTISLPDDEAAYAMFINAFLSQSQLIEQVVSALNGCIKDNLQQISDAATQFARSALKNLGQ
;
A
#
# COMPACT_ATOMS: atom_id res chain seq x y z
N MET A 1 -12.33 14.76 10.90
CA MET A 1 -12.62 14.18 9.57
C MET A 1 -11.39 13.47 9.03
N GLY A 2 -10.24 14.14 8.98
CA GLY A 2 -9.03 13.61 8.35
C GLY A 2 -8.54 12.24 8.80
N LEU A 3 -8.42 11.98 10.12
CA LEU A 3 -7.91 10.68 10.59
C LEU A 3 -8.74 9.48 10.13
N GLN A 4 -10.06 9.65 10.01
CA GLN A 4 -10.93 8.55 9.57
C GLN A 4 -10.83 8.30 8.07
N LEU A 5 -10.74 9.37 7.26
CA LEU A 5 -10.47 9.25 5.83
C LEU A 5 -9.11 8.57 5.59
N PHE A 6 -8.08 8.96 6.34
CA PHE A 6 -6.77 8.33 6.27
C PHE A 6 -6.85 6.83 6.60
N HIS A 7 -7.51 6.43 7.70
CA HIS A 7 -7.67 5.02 8.05
C HIS A 7 -8.43 4.25 6.96
N PHE A 8 -9.53 4.78 6.44
CA PHE A 8 -10.29 4.12 5.37
C PHE A 8 -9.44 3.89 4.11
N VAL A 9 -8.68 4.91 3.69
CA VAL A 9 -7.78 4.80 2.53
C VAL A 9 -6.65 3.82 2.82
N TYR A 10 -6.05 3.87 4.01
CA TYR A 10 -5.02 2.92 4.44
C TYR A 10 -5.53 1.48 4.43
N ASP A 11 -6.68 1.21 5.04
CA ASP A 11 -7.26 -0.14 5.12
C ASP A 11 -7.61 -0.67 3.72
N THR A 12 -8.13 0.19 2.84
CA THR A 12 -8.38 -0.14 1.44
C THR A 12 -7.09 -0.53 0.72
N LEU A 13 -6.05 0.31 0.79
CA LEU A 13 -4.78 0.06 0.11
C LEU A 13 -4.02 -1.12 0.72
N MET A 14 -4.12 -1.33 2.04
CA MET A 14 -3.53 -2.46 2.74
C MET A 14 -4.13 -3.78 2.25
N GLN A 15 -5.47 -3.87 2.13
CA GLN A 15 -6.12 -5.06 1.57
C GLN A 15 -5.58 -5.36 0.17
N LYS A 16 -5.42 -4.32 -0.66
CA LYS A 16 -4.88 -4.45 -2.02
C LYS A 16 -3.39 -4.80 -2.06
N ALA A 17 -2.59 -4.22 -1.18
CA ALA A 17 -1.17 -4.51 -1.06
C ALA A 17 -0.91 -5.96 -0.65
N ASN A 18 -1.84 -6.57 0.09
CA ASN A 18 -1.74 -7.93 0.61
C ASN A 18 -2.48 -9.00 -0.22
N ASP A 19 -3.30 -8.58 -1.20
CA ASP A 19 -4.11 -9.47 -2.04
C ASP A 19 -3.29 -10.04 -3.21
N ASN A 20 -3.05 -11.35 -3.20
CA ASN A 20 -2.24 -12.05 -4.19
C ASN A 20 -3.05 -12.63 -5.37
N THR A 21 -4.27 -12.15 -5.58
CA THR A 21 -5.06 -12.53 -6.77
C THR A 21 -4.30 -12.20 -8.06
N PRO A 22 -4.45 -13.05 -9.11
CA PRO A 22 -3.92 -12.75 -10.42
C PRO A 22 -4.39 -11.37 -10.89
N ASP A 23 -3.54 -10.64 -11.59
CA ASP A 23 -3.80 -9.31 -12.18
C ASP A 23 -3.88 -8.13 -11.18
N ASN A 24 -3.74 -8.35 -9.86
CA ASN A 24 -3.62 -7.24 -8.92
C ASN A 24 -2.21 -6.59 -8.98
N SER A 25 -2.11 -5.49 -9.71
CA SER A 25 -0.86 -4.71 -9.86
C SER A 25 -0.41 -4.00 -8.58
N LEU A 26 -1.30 -3.89 -7.58
CA LEU A 26 -1.01 -3.28 -6.28
C LEU A 26 -0.46 -4.28 -5.26
N PHE A 27 -0.42 -5.58 -5.58
CA PHE A 27 0.17 -6.59 -4.70
C PHE A 27 1.65 -6.27 -4.44
N LEU A 28 1.96 -5.93 -3.19
CA LEU A 28 3.23 -5.30 -2.83
C LEU A 28 4.46 -6.16 -3.18
N PRO A 29 4.48 -7.49 -2.95
CA PRO A 29 5.58 -8.34 -3.40
C PRO A 29 5.84 -8.30 -4.91
N VAL A 30 4.80 -8.32 -5.73
CA VAL A 30 4.94 -8.24 -7.18
C VAL A 30 5.45 -6.86 -7.59
N ALA A 31 4.86 -5.80 -7.03
CA ALA A 31 5.29 -4.43 -7.30
C ALA A 31 6.78 -4.19 -6.97
N LEU A 32 7.22 -4.65 -5.79
CA LEU A 32 8.62 -4.54 -5.37
C LEU A 32 9.56 -5.39 -6.24
N SER A 33 9.17 -6.62 -6.56
CA SER A 33 9.98 -7.47 -7.44
C SER A 33 10.08 -6.93 -8.87
N GLY A 34 9.07 -6.18 -9.31
CA GLY A 34 9.02 -5.52 -10.61
C GLY A 34 9.78 -4.20 -10.67
N MET A 35 10.30 -3.68 -9.55
CA MET A 35 11.10 -2.46 -9.54
C MET A 35 12.33 -2.59 -10.43
N LYS A 36 12.62 -1.53 -11.19
CA LYS A 36 13.78 -1.49 -12.07
C LYS A 36 14.61 -0.25 -11.83
N GLY A 37 15.92 -0.41 -11.90
CA GLY A 37 16.86 0.71 -11.88
C GLY A 37 16.81 1.53 -13.16
N SER A 38 17.59 2.61 -13.19
CA SER A 38 17.73 3.50 -14.36
C SER A 38 18.27 2.79 -15.61
N ASP A 39 18.90 1.62 -15.46
CA ASP A 39 19.39 0.76 -16.54
C ASP A 39 18.36 -0.31 -16.98
N ASN A 40 17.11 -0.21 -16.51
CA ASN A 40 16.01 -1.14 -16.78
C ASN A 40 16.29 -2.60 -16.30
N LYS A 41 17.25 -2.80 -15.40
CA LYS A 41 17.47 -4.08 -14.72
C LYS A 41 16.68 -4.14 -13.41
N PRO A 42 16.37 -5.35 -12.89
CA PRO A 42 15.75 -5.50 -11.58
C PRO A 42 16.50 -4.72 -10.50
N TYR A 43 15.77 -3.97 -9.68
CA TYR A 43 16.34 -3.17 -8.60
C TYR A 43 16.68 -4.01 -7.37
N LEU A 44 15.88 -5.05 -7.12
CA LEU A 44 16.14 -6.05 -6.09
C LEU A 44 16.95 -7.23 -6.67
N PRO A 45 17.83 -7.87 -5.88
CA PRO A 45 18.15 -7.56 -4.48
C PRO A 45 18.97 -6.28 -4.31
N LEU A 46 18.90 -5.68 -3.12
CA LEU A 46 19.76 -4.53 -2.80
C LEU A 46 21.21 -4.97 -2.67
N LYS A 47 22.14 -4.20 -3.23
CA LYS A 47 23.57 -4.54 -3.24
C LYS A 47 24.35 -3.66 -2.28
N GLY A 48 25.17 -4.28 -1.43
CA GLY A 48 26.19 -3.66 -0.61
C GLY A 48 27.58 -4.02 -1.12
N THR A 49 28.54 -3.10 -0.98
CA THR A 49 29.93 -3.33 -1.41
C THR A 49 30.66 -4.22 -0.40
N GLN A 50 30.95 -3.67 0.77
CA GLN A 50 31.74 -4.29 1.83
C GLN A 50 31.23 -3.79 3.19
N TRP A 51 30.97 -4.71 4.12
CA TRP A 51 30.72 -4.39 5.52
C TRP A 51 31.82 -4.98 6.39
N ASN A 52 32.49 -4.11 7.15
CA ASN A 52 33.50 -4.52 8.12
C ASN A 52 32.85 -4.51 9.50
N LEU A 53 32.81 -5.68 10.14
CA LEU A 53 32.27 -5.89 11.48
C LEU A 53 33.45 -6.15 12.41
N ASP A 54 34.17 -5.08 12.72
CA ASP A 54 35.40 -5.15 13.51
C ASP A 54 35.10 -5.28 15.00
N ASN A 55 35.94 -6.05 15.70
CA ASN A 55 35.98 -6.17 17.15
C ASN A 55 34.60 -6.51 17.78
N ILE A 56 34.06 -7.68 17.45
CA ILE A 56 32.79 -8.18 18.00
C ILE A 56 32.97 -8.51 19.50
N GLY A 57 32.74 -7.52 20.36
CA GLY A 57 33.13 -7.51 21.78
C GLY A 57 32.49 -8.61 22.64
N GLY A 58 31.23 -8.97 22.37
CA GLY A 58 30.51 -10.04 23.06
C GLY A 58 31.05 -11.47 22.82
N ALA A 59 32.12 -11.63 22.04
CA ALA A 59 32.66 -12.94 21.66
C ALA A 59 33.83 -13.45 22.53
N GLN A 60 34.16 -12.82 23.66
CA GLN A 60 35.38 -13.15 24.43
C GLN A 60 35.49 -14.65 24.80
N ASP A 61 34.45 -15.24 25.39
CA ASP A 61 34.45 -16.66 25.76
C ASP A 61 34.45 -17.57 24.52
N ILE A 62 33.78 -17.14 23.46
CA ILE A 62 33.69 -17.85 22.17
C ILE A 62 35.06 -17.89 21.47
N SER A 63 35.83 -16.80 21.53
CA SER A 63 37.20 -16.74 21.01
C SER A 63 38.13 -17.67 21.80
N ALA A 64 37.93 -17.81 23.12
CA ALA A 64 38.73 -18.74 23.93
C ALA A 64 38.48 -20.21 23.57
N ASP A 65 37.20 -20.57 23.34
CA ASP A 65 36.82 -21.89 22.85
C ASP A 65 37.40 -22.18 21.47
N MET A 66 37.41 -21.18 20.59
CA MET A 66 38.04 -21.28 19.26
C MET A 66 39.55 -21.48 19.36
N ALA A 67 40.25 -20.69 20.18
CA ALA A 67 41.70 -20.81 20.39
C ALA A 67 42.06 -22.23 20.90
N THR A 68 41.28 -22.73 21.86
CA THR A 68 41.44 -24.09 22.40
C THR A 68 41.20 -25.15 21.33
N SER A 69 40.10 -25.04 20.58
CA SER A 69 39.73 -25.99 19.53
C SER A 69 40.73 -25.99 18.38
N TRP A 70 41.22 -24.81 18.00
CA TRP A 70 42.28 -24.66 17.01
C TRP A 70 43.57 -25.34 17.45
N PHE A 71 43.99 -25.14 18.70
CA PHE A 71 45.18 -25.78 19.24
C PHE A 71 45.02 -27.30 19.35
N GLN A 72 43.84 -27.78 19.74
CA GLN A 72 43.52 -29.21 19.76
C GLN A 72 43.48 -29.84 18.37
N ALA A 73 43.17 -29.09 17.31
CA ALA A 73 43.29 -29.57 15.94
C ALA A 73 44.75 -29.63 15.47
N LEU A 74 45.58 -28.64 15.86
CA LEU A 74 46.98 -28.54 15.46
C LEU A 74 47.89 -29.53 16.21
N PHE A 75 47.85 -29.53 17.55
CA PHE A 75 48.85 -30.16 18.40
C PHE A 75 49.01 -31.68 18.16
N PRO A 76 47.94 -32.47 17.99
CA PRO A 76 48.06 -33.90 17.69
C PRO A 76 48.77 -34.17 16.36
N LEU A 77 48.59 -33.31 15.36
CA LEU A 77 49.19 -33.52 14.04
C LEU A 77 50.69 -33.23 14.04
N ILE A 78 51.12 -32.13 14.68
CA ILE A 78 52.55 -31.87 14.85
C ILE A 78 53.18 -32.93 15.78
N GLY A 79 52.43 -33.43 16.77
CA GLY A 79 52.83 -34.56 17.60
C GLY A 79 53.07 -35.83 16.79
N GLN A 80 52.10 -36.24 15.97
CA GLN A 80 52.23 -37.41 15.08
C GLN A 80 53.39 -37.27 14.10
N LEU A 81 53.54 -36.09 13.49
CA LEU A 81 54.64 -35.80 12.57
C LEU A 81 56.00 -35.88 13.27
N SER A 82 56.09 -35.36 14.50
CA SER A 82 57.33 -35.40 15.29
C SER A 82 57.81 -36.82 15.63
N LEU A 83 56.92 -37.81 15.61
CA LEU A 83 57.24 -39.21 15.91
C LEU A 83 57.65 -40.02 14.67
N GLN A 84 57.58 -39.45 13.46
CA GLN A 84 57.99 -40.16 12.25
C GLN A 84 59.50 -40.38 12.22
N THR A 85 59.92 -41.62 11.94
CA THR A 85 61.34 -42.01 11.87
C THR A 85 61.82 -42.24 10.45
N ASN A 86 60.91 -42.48 9.50
CA ASN A 86 61.20 -42.69 8.08
C ASN A 86 60.18 -41.90 7.23
N PRO A 87 60.34 -40.58 7.05
CA PRO A 87 59.40 -39.77 6.28
C PRO A 87 59.39 -40.22 4.81
N THR A 88 58.19 -40.32 4.23
CA THR A 88 57.99 -40.61 2.80
C THR A 88 57.34 -39.41 2.12
N PRO A 89 57.65 -39.14 0.84
CA PRO A 89 57.04 -38.03 0.12
C PRO A 89 55.51 -38.05 0.23
N PRO A 90 54.86 -36.91 0.52
CA PRO A 90 55.41 -35.54 0.49
C PRO A 90 56.05 -35.06 1.80
N VAL A 91 56.13 -35.87 2.85
CA VAL A 91 56.75 -35.47 4.13
C VAL A 91 58.28 -35.51 4.01
N THR A 92 58.94 -34.43 4.42
CA THR A 92 60.41 -34.32 4.43
C THR A 92 60.99 -34.50 5.83
N GLN A 93 62.27 -34.86 5.95
CA GLN A 93 62.95 -34.95 7.24
C GLN A 93 62.98 -33.60 7.98
N GLN A 94 63.14 -32.50 7.25
CA GLN A 94 63.09 -31.14 7.81
C GLN A 94 61.73 -30.87 8.49
N MET A 95 60.62 -31.29 7.86
CA MET A 95 59.29 -31.13 8.45
C MET A 95 59.11 -31.91 9.77
N VAL A 96 59.70 -33.10 9.85
CA VAL A 96 59.72 -33.92 11.08
C VAL A 96 60.55 -33.23 12.17
N ASP A 97 61.72 -32.70 11.82
CA ASP A 97 62.62 -32.06 12.78
C ASP A 97 62.05 -30.73 13.31
N ASP A 98 61.43 -29.94 12.44
CA ASP A 98 60.71 -28.71 12.82
C ASP A 98 59.50 -29.02 13.73
N ALA A 99 58.77 -30.10 13.44
CA ALA A 99 57.67 -30.56 14.30
C ALA A 99 58.18 -31.02 15.68
N LYS A 100 59.30 -31.76 15.75
CA LYS A 100 59.95 -32.13 17.02
C LYS A 100 60.36 -30.91 17.82
N ALA A 101 60.96 -29.92 17.17
CA ALA A 101 61.36 -28.65 17.78
C ALA A 101 60.14 -27.89 18.32
N ALA A 102 59.05 -27.80 17.54
CA ALA A 102 57.81 -27.15 17.97
C ALA A 102 57.20 -27.86 19.19
N VAL A 103 57.08 -29.18 19.16
CA VAL A 103 56.54 -29.97 20.27
C VAL A 103 57.39 -29.81 21.53
N THR A 104 58.72 -29.85 21.41
CA THR A 104 59.63 -29.67 22.55
C THR A 104 59.49 -28.26 23.13
N TYR A 105 59.42 -27.24 22.28
CA TYR A 105 59.22 -25.86 22.70
C TYR A 105 57.89 -25.70 23.47
N ILE A 106 56.77 -26.14 22.89
CA ILE A 106 55.43 -26.09 23.49
C ILE A 106 55.40 -26.82 24.83
N MET A 107 55.93 -28.04 24.90
CA MET A 107 55.90 -28.88 26.10
C MET A 107 56.81 -28.34 27.21
N SER A 108 58.01 -27.85 26.86
CA SER A 108 58.98 -27.34 27.85
C SER A 108 58.53 -26.05 28.52
N GLN A 109 57.85 -25.18 27.76
CA GLN A 109 57.34 -23.90 28.24
C GLN A 109 55.90 -24.00 28.77
N HIS A 110 55.28 -25.19 28.70
CA HIS A 110 53.88 -25.42 29.05
C HIS A 110 52.92 -24.45 28.35
N LEU A 111 53.10 -24.29 27.02
CA LEU A 111 52.34 -23.30 26.27
C LEU A 111 50.90 -23.73 26.03
N ASN A 112 50.01 -22.74 26.06
CA ASN A 112 48.64 -22.83 25.56
C ASN A 112 48.39 -21.72 24.53
N VAL A 113 47.31 -21.82 23.75
CA VAL A 113 46.87 -20.78 22.82
C VAL A 113 45.61 -20.12 23.37
N ILE A 114 45.59 -18.80 23.39
CA ILE A 114 44.42 -17.99 23.77
C ILE A 114 44.18 -16.90 22.72
N PRO A 115 43.00 -16.25 22.71
CA PRO A 115 42.80 -15.00 21.99
C PRO A 115 43.73 -13.92 22.51
N TYR A 116 44.19 -13.05 21.63
CA TYR A 116 44.95 -11.89 22.07
C TYR A 116 44.05 -10.99 22.96
N PRO A 117 44.49 -10.59 24.17
CA PRO A 117 43.64 -9.83 25.08
C PRO A 117 43.13 -8.51 24.50
N GLY A 118 41.83 -8.26 24.62
CA GLY A 118 41.20 -7.03 24.14
C GLY A 118 40.97 -6.97 22.63
N VAL A 119 41.22 -8.06 21.90
CA VAL A 119 41.03 -8.16 20.45
C VAL A 119 39.90 -9.16 20.16
N GLY A 120 38.73 -8.63 19.80
CA GLY A 120 37.62 -9.43 19.32
C GLY A 120 37.87 -9.99 17.92
N PRO A 121 37.00 -10.90 17.44
CA PRO A 121 37.02 -11.29 16.05
C PRO A 121 36.52 -10.16 15.15
N ASP A 122 37.09 -10.10 13.95
CA ASP A 122 36.66 -9.21 12.88
C ASP A 122 35.98 -10.05 11.79
N LEU A 123 34.80 -9.63 11.35
CA LEU A 123 34.08 -10.26 10.24
C LEU A 123 33.92 -9.24 9.11
N ASP A 124 34.68 -9.43 8.04
CA ASP A 124 34.49 -8.71 6.80
C ASP A 124 33.58 -9.50 5.87
N VAL A 125 32.55 -8.86 5.37
CA VAL A 125 31.65 -9.42 4.35
C VAL A 125 31.68 -8.56 3.10
N SER A 126 31.69 -9.19 1.94
CA SER A 126 31.85 -8.54 0.64
C SER A 126 30.84 -9.06 -0.37
N SER A 127 30.55 -8.22 -1.38
CA SER A 127 29.61 -8.54 -2.46
C SER A 127 28.21 -8.91 -1.93
N ILE A 128 27.69 -8.09 -1.03
CA ILE A 128 26.51 -8.41 -0.24
C ILE A 128 25.26 -8.13 -1.05
N GLU A 129 24.33 -9.05 -1.02
CA GLU A 129 22.98 -8.90 -1.56
C GLU A 129 21.97 -9.12 -0.44
N ILE A 130 21.05 -8.17 -0.25
CA ILE A 130 19.91 -8.31 0.64
C ILE A 130 18.75 -8.84 -0.20
N GLN A 131 18.55 -10.16 -0.11
CA GLN A 131 17.54 -10.89 -0.87
C GLN A 131 16.23 -10.99 -0.08
N GLY A 132 15.12 -11.32 -0.74
CA GLY A 132 13.82 -11.55 -0.07
C GLY A 132 13.09 -10.30 0.42
N LEU A 133 13.57 -9.09 0.09
CA LEU A 133 12.89 -7.83 0.46
C LEU A 133 11.52 -7.62 -0.20
N ALA A 134 11.20 -8.41 -1.23
CA ALA A 134 9.87 -8.43 -1.83
C ALA A 134 8.89 -9.31 -1.02
N ASN A 135 9.36 -10.24 -0.20
CA ASN A 135 8.49 -11.15 0.57
C ASN A 135 7.95 -10.45 1.83
N ILE A 136 7.12 -9.43 1.61
CA ILE A 136 6.60 -8.57 2.66
C ILE A 136 5.09 -8.44 2.61
N GLN A 137 4.49 -8.18 3.77
CA GLN A 137 3.07 -7.98 3.94
C GLN A 137 2.84 -6.80 4.88
N VAL A 138 1.90 -5.91 4.57
CA VAL A 138 1.48 -4.87 5.53
C VAL A 138 0.79 -5.54 6.71
N SER A 139 1.21 -5.24 7.95
CA SER A 139 0.97 -6.11 9.11
C SER A 139 -0.49 -6.28 9.55
N GLY A 140 -1.42 -5.47 9.03
CA GLY A 140 -2.80 -5.46 9.50
C GLY A 140 -2.99 -4.66 10.80
N GLU A 141 -1.91 -4.23 11.44
CA GLU A 141 -1.98 -3.40 12.65
C GLU A 141 -2.35 -1.96 12.27
N PRO A 142 -3.24 -1.30 13.04
CA PRO A 142 -3.54 0.11 12.82
C PRO A 142 -2.25 0.96 12.90
N PRO A 143 -1.99 1.82 11.90
CA PRO A 143 -0.80 2.65 11.91
C PRO A 143 -0.89 3.69 13.02
N ALA A 144 0.25 4.07 13.59
CA ALA A 144 0.31 5.22 14.49
C ALA A 144 0.31 6.50 13.65
N VAL A 145 -0.81 7.20 13.60
CA VAL A 145 -1.01 8.36 12.71
C VAL A 145 -1.08 9.66 13.49
N THR A 146 -0.40 10.70 13.01
CA THR A 146 -0.63 12.07 13.42
C THR A 146 -0.96 12.97 12.22
N THR A 147 -1.78 14.00 12.45
CA THR A 147 -2.22 14.95 11.42
C THR A 147 -1.64 16.33 11.70
N SER A 148 -1.32 17.05 10.63
CA SER A 148 -0.93 18.46 10.64
C SER A 148 -1.66 19.21 9.51
N ASN A 149 -1.47 20.53 9.39
CA ASN A 149 -2.03 21.29 8.26
C ASN A 149 -1.50 20.83 6.90
N ALA A 150 -0.29 20.27 6.85
CA ALA A 150 0.35 19.81 5.61
C ALA A 150 -0.11 18.42 5.16
N GLY A 151 -0.75 17.63 6.05
CA GLY A 151 -1.15 16.25 5.78
C GLY A 151 -0.87 15.33 6.97
N TYR A 152 -0.40 14.12 6.68
CA TYR A 152 -0.29 13.02 7.64
C TYR A 152 1.15 12.56 7.85
N THR A 153 1.42 12.07 9.05
CA THR A 153 2.57 11.21 9.32
C THR A 153 2.07 9.90 9.92
N ALA A 154 2.65 8.78 9.51
CA ALA A 154 2.22 7.46 9.92
C ALA A 154 3.41 6.50 10.03
N ASP A 155 3.44 5.71 11.10
CA ASP A 155 4.33 4.56 11.20
C ASP A 155 3.60 3.29 10.73
N ILE A 156 4.06 2.73 9.61
CA ILE A 156 3.48 1.53 8.99
C ILE A 156 4.38 0.34 9.28
N THR A 157 3.80 -0.74 9.81
CA THR A 157 4.54 -1.98 10.08
C THR A 157 4.37 -2.97 8.93
N LEU A 158 5.48 -3.57 8.52
CA LEU A 158 5.58 -4.55 7.44
C LEU A 158 6.16 -5.85 8.03
N ASN A 159 5.43 -6.94 7.85
CA ASN A 159 5.88 -8.29 8.17
C ASN A 159 6.82 -8.78 7.06
N LEU A 160 7.94 -9.38 7.45
CA LEU A 160 8.90 -10.01 6.56
C LEU A 160 8.63 -11.51 6.48
N ASN A 161 9.06 -12.17 5.39
CA ASN A 161 8.88 -13.61 5.18
C ASN A 161 7.41 -14.04 5.27
N ALA A 162 6.49 -13.16 4.83
CA ALA A 162 5.07 -13.32 5.08
C ALA A 162 4.44 -14.47 4.28
N TYR A 163 5.05 -14.82 3.14
CA TYR A 163 4.57 -15.87 2.25
C TYR A 163 5.54 -17.08 2.29
N ALA A 164 5.00 -18.29 2.16
CA ALA A 164 5.74 -19.55 2.38
C ALA A 164 5.98 -20.40 1.12
N SER A 165 5.70 -19.90 -0.09
CA SER A 165 5.68 -20.69 -1.33
C SER A 165 6.89 -20.44 -2.22
N THR A 166 7.76 -21.43 -2.41
CA THR A 166 9.05 -21.30 -3.12
C THR A 166 8.96 -21.22 -4.65
N ARG A 167 7.77 -21.01 -5.25
CA ARG A 167 7.60 -21.03 -6.71
C ARG A 167 7.77 -19.67 -7.40
N GLN A 168 7.92 -18.58 -6.65
CA GLN A 168 7.96 -17.22 -7.19
C GLN A 168 9.16 -16.46 -6.62
N ASP A 169 9.81 -15.65 -7.45
CA ASP A 169 11.03 -14.91 -7.08
C ASP A 169 10.79 -13.91 -5.93
N TRP A 170 9.59 -13.35 -5.83
CA TRP A 170 9.21 -12.44 -4.74
C TRP A 170 8.99 -13.15 -3.39
N ASN A 171 9.00 -14.47 -3.34
CA ASN A 171 8.71 -15.27 -2.15
C ASN A 171 9.97 -15.84 -1.47
N GLN A 172 11.15 -15.34 -1.85
CA GLN A 172 12.40 -15.73 -1.21
C GLN A 172 12.42 -15.23 0.24
N PRO A 173 12.97 -16.00 1.20
CA PRO A 173 13.17 -15.51 2.55
C PRO A 173 14.19 -14.38 2.56
N LEU A 174 14.04 -13.46 3.51
CA LEU A 174 14.98 -12.39 3.76
C LEU A 174 16.33 -12.99 4.16
N ALA A 175 17.35 -12.70 3.37
CA ALA A 175 18.68 -13.26 3.55
C ALA A 175 19.77 -12.25 3.16
N LEU A 176 20.93 -12.39 3.81
CA LEU A 176 22.19 -11.83 3.35
C LEU A 176 22.90 -12.90 2.53
N ALA A 177 23.04 -12.63 1.24
CA ALA A 177 23.65 -13.49 0.24
C ALA A 177 24.65 -12.68 -0.60
N GLY A 178 25.05 -13.20 -1.75
CA GLY A 178 25.96 -12.53 -2.67
C GLY A 178 26.05 -13.29 -3.99
N PRO A 179 26.79 -12.74 -4.98
CA PRO A 179 26.94 -13.35 -6.29
C PRO A 179 27.83 -14.60 -6.27
N GLU A 180 28.51 -14.88 -5.15
CA GLU A 180 29.44 -16.00 -5.05
C GLU A 180 28.70 -17.33 -5.00
N LYS A 181 29.20 -18.30 -5.77
CA LYS A 181 28.56 -19.60 -5.95
C LYS A 181 29.18 -20.63 -5.02
N GLY A 182 28.39 -21.12 -4.07
CA GLY A 182 28.76 -22.19 -3.15
C GLY A 182 28.00 -23.49 -3.44
N THR A 183 28.43 -24.56 -2.77
CA THR A 183 27.76 -25.87 -2.76
C THR A 183 27.51 -26.32 -1.33
N ASP A 184 26.27 -26.65 -1.01
CA ASP A 184 25.91 -27.28 0.25
C ASP A 184 26.32 -28.75 0.24
N SER A 185 27.37 -29.08 0.98
CA SER A 185 27.86 -30.47 1.10
C SER A 185 26.97 -31.35 1.99
N THR A 186 25.98 -30.79 2.67
CA THR A 186 25.07 -31.54 3.54
C THR A 186 23.91 -32.18 2.79
N THR A 187 23.65 -31.76 1.54
CA THR A 187 22.63 -32.33 0.66
C THR A 187 23.22 -33.40 -0.27
N ASN A 188 22.38 -34.34 -0.72
CA ASN A 188 22.78 -35.41 -1.65
C ASN A 188 21.78 -35.54 -2.82
N PRO A 189 22.14 -35.15 -4.06
CA PRO A 189 23.43 -34.55 -4.44
C PRO A 189 23.63 -33.15 -3.83
N PRO A 190 24.88 -32.66 -3.70
CA PRO A 190 25.16 -31.30 -3.25
C PRO A 190 24.39 -30.25 -4.05
N THR A 191 23.75 -29.32 -3.35
CA THR A 191 22.93 -28.27 -3.95
C THR A 191 23.71 -26.96 -4.04
N ALA A 192 23.67 -26.30 -5.19
CA ALA A 192 24.27 -24.98 -5.35
C ALA A 192 23.50 -23.93 -4.54
N PHE A 193 24.20 -22.93 -4.02
CA PHE A 193 23.60 -21.76 -3.39
C PHE A 193 24.38 -20.49 -3.73
N ASP A 194 23.69 -19.36 -3.65
CA ASP A 194 24.26 -18.02 -3.82
C ASP A 194 24.56 -17.46 -2.43
N GLY A 195 25.79 -17.02 -2.19
CA GLY A 195 26.24 -16.59 -0.87
C GLY A 195 27.16 -15.38 -0.92
N LEU A 196 27.27 -14.73 0.22
CA LEU A 196 28.21 -13.62 0.41
C LEU A 196 29.62 -14.15 0.62
N GLY A 197 30.61 -13.43 0.11
CA GLY A 197 32.00 -13.68 0.45
C GLY A 197 32.30 -13.14 1.84
N PHE A 198 33.00 -13.91 2.67
CA PHE A 198 33.43 -13.46 4.00
C PHE A 198 34.93 -13.68 4.24
N THR A 199 35.48 -12.87 5.14
CA THR A 199 36.74 -13.08 5.83
C THR A 199 36.49 -12.95 7.33
N LEU A 200 36.73 -14.02 8.09
CA LEU A 200 36.64 -14.02 9.54
C LEU A 200 38.05 -14.08 10.12
N LYS A 201 38.44 -13.07 10.89
CA LYS A 201 39.76 -12.91 11.49
C LYS A 201 39.67 -13.03 13.01
N GLN A 202 40.64 -13.71 13.61
CA GLN A 202 40.87 -13.74 15.05
C GLN A 202 42.37 -13.71 15.33
N CYS A 203 42.84 -12.75 16.10
CA CYS A 203 44.23 -12.73 16.58
C CYS A 203 44.36 -13.70 17.77
N LEU A 204 45.33 -14.62 17.68
CA LEU A 204 45.67 -15.58 18.73
C LEU A 204 47.09 -15.33 19.24
N CYS A 205 47.42 -15.82 20.43
CA CYS A 205 48.78 -15.81 20.95
C CYS A 205 49.08 -17.05 21.80
N PHE A 206 50.36 -17.35 21.96
CA PHE A 206 50.82 -18.37 22.91
C PHE A 206 51.02 -17.73 24.28
N VAL A 207 50.62 -18.45 25.33
CA VAL A 207 50.86 -18.07 26.71
C VAL A 207 51.54 -19.19 27.49
N ASP A 208 52.42 -18.80 28.42
CA ASP A 208 53.02 -19.73 29.38
C ASP A 208 52.05 -20.06 30.54
N LYS A 209 52.51 -20.89 31.49
CA LYS A 209 51.74 -21.27 32.68
C LYS A 209 51.33 -20.08 33.57
N GLN A 210 52.02 -18.95 33.45
CA GLN A 210 51.77 -17.70 34.18
C GLN A 210 50.89 -16.73 33.39
N MET A 211 50.36 -17.14 32.23
CA MET A 211 49.57 -16.30 31.32
C MET A 211 50.36 -15.16 30.67
N ASN A 212 51.69 -15.24 30.63
CA ASN A 212 52.49 -14.26 29.89
C ASN A 212 52.43 -14.58 28.40
N ILE A 213 52.19 -13.56 27.58
CA ILE A 213 52.25 -13.69 26.12
C ILE A 213 53.70 -13.93 25.70
N VAL A 214 53.94 -15.03 25.00
CA VAL A 214 55.26 -15.41 24.50
C VAL A 214 55.25 -15.53 22.98
N ALA A 215 56.43 -15.43 22.37
CA ALA A 215 56.58 -15.61 20.94
C ALA A 215 56.12 -17.01 20.51
N PRO A 216 55.44 -17.16 19.36
CA PRO A 216 55.09 -18.46 18.82
C PRO A 216 56.35 -19.29 18.55
N PRO A 217 56.28 -20.63 18.63
CA PRO A 217 57.40 -21.49 18.26
C PRO A 217 57.87 -21.15 16.83
N PRO A 218 59.13 -20.73 16.63
CA PRO A 218 59.59 -20.24 15.31
C PRO A 218 59.42 -21.26 14.18
N THR A 219 59.50 -22.56 14.51
CA THR A 219 59.36 -23.66 13.57
C THR A 219 57.93 -23.92 13.10
N LEU A 220 56.90 -23.26 13.69
CA LEU A 220 55.52 -23.34 13.20
C LEU A 220 55.25 -22.44 11.99
N GLY A 221 56.18 -21.55 11.63
CA GLY A 221 56.04 -20.67 10.46
C GLY A 221 54.85 -19.72 10.53
N LEU A 222 54.34 -19.44 11.74
CA LEU A 222 53.23 -18.50 11.95
C LEU A 222 53.70 -17.09 11.63
N THR A 223 52.94 -16.38 10.80
CA THR A 223 53.20 -14.97 10.52
C THR A 223 52.69 -14.15 11.69
N LEU A 224 53.56 -13.35 12.30
CA LEU A 224 53.18 -12.46 13.41
C LEU A 224 52.19 -11.40 12.92
N SER A 225 51.24 -11.04 13.78
CA SER A 225 50.36 -9.91 13.54
C SER A 225 51.18 -8.62 13.48
N SER A 226 50.85 -7.73 12.55
CA SER A 226 51.49 -6.41 12.46
C SER A 226 51.15 -5.53 13.65
N ASP A 227 50.01 -5.79 14.29
CA ASP A 227 49.40 -4.88 15.26
C ASP A 227 49.57 -5.39 16.70
N HIS A 228 49.94 -6.66 16.87
CA HIS A 228 49.98 -7.34 18.16
C HIS A 228 51.29 -8.10 18.36
N ALA A 229 52.15 -7.59 19.26
CA ALA A 229 53.43 -8.20 19.57
C ALA A 229 53.25 -9.65 20.06
N ASN A 230 53.97 -10.59 19.45
CA ASN A 230 53.87 -12.03 19.72
C ASN A 230 52.48 -12.66 19.44
N GLY A 231 51.53 -11.90 18.89
CA GLY A 231 50.28 -12.42 18.35
C GLY A 231 50.44 -12.89 16.91
N PHE A 232 49.50 -13.71 16.43
CA PHE A 232 49.39 -14.13 15.03
C PHE A 232 47.93 -14.11 14.59
N ASP A 233 47.68 -13.56 13.41
CA ASP A 233 46.33 -13.39 12.87
C ASP A 233 45.88 -14.67 12.16
N CYS A 234 44.83 -15.30 12.68
CA CYS A 234 44.18 -16.43 12.03
C CYS A 234 42.97 -15.92 11.23
N LEU A 235 42.93 -16.23 9.94
CA LEU A 235 41.91 -15.82 9.00
C LEU A 235 41.27 -17.06 8.37
N ALA A 236 39.96 -17.02 8.19
CA ALA A 236 39.20 -17.96 7.39
C ALA A 236 38.38 -17.18 6.35
N THR A 237 38.50 -17.54 5.08
CA THR A 237 37.71 -16.97 4.00
C THR A 237 36.75 -18.01 3.43
N GLY A 238 35.60 -17.57 2.94
CA GLY A 238 34.62 -18.48 2.38
C GLY A 238 33.37 -17.80 1.85
N ILE A 239 32.36 -18.63 1.60
CA ILE A 239 31.03 -18.26 1.13
C ILE A 239 30.03 -18.63 2.22
N ALA A 240 29.15 -17.71 2.59
CA ALA A 240 28.09 -17.94 3.57
C ALA A 240 26.72 -17.49 3.03
N LEU A 241 25.66 -18.13 3.52
CA LEU A 241 24.28 -17.66 3.36
C LEU A 241 23.69 -17.46 4.75
N LEU A 242 23.24 -16.24 5.05
CA LEU A 242 22.64 -15.89 6.33
C LEU A 242 21.16 -15.59 6.13
N THR A 243 20.27 -16.32 6.79
CA THR A 243 18.84 -16.01 6.80
C THR A 243 18.48 -15.14 7.99
N LEU A 244 17.59 -14.18 7.77
CA LEU A 244 17.05 -13.34 8.82
C LEU A 244 15.69 -13.85 9.31
N SER A 245 15.55 -13.89 10.63
CA SER A 245 14.29 -14.21 11.32
C SER A 245 14.07 -13.26 12.49
N ASN A 246 12.90 -13.35 13.14
CA ASN A 246 12.52 -12.46 14.25
C ASN A 246 12.64 -10.97 13.88
N ALA A 247 12.18 -10.61 12.68
CA ALA A 247 12.32 -9.26 12.16
C ALA A 247 11.03 -8.73 11.52
N LYS A 248 10.82 -7.43 11.64
CA LYS A 248 9.80 -6.67 10.91
C LYS A 248 10.40 -5.37 10.42
N VAL A 249 9.78 -4.74 9.44
CA VAL A 249 10.16 -3.40 9.00
C VAL A 249 9.14 -2.40 9.52
N VAL A 250 9.60 -1.28 10.07
CA VAL A 250 8.77 -0.12 10.42
C VAL A 250 9.16 1.02 9.51
N SER A 251 8.17 1.58 8.83
CA SER A 251 8.32 2.67 7.88
C SER A 251 7.66 3.94 8.40
N GLY A 252 8.47 4.93 8.74
CA GLY A 252 7.99 6.27 9.09
C GLY A 252 7.66 7.03 7.81
N THR A 253 6.38 7.28 7.58
CA THR A 253 5.86 7.75 6.30
C THR A 253 5.19 9.11 6.46
N THR A 254 5.39 10.01 5.50
CA THR A 254 4.63 11.26 5.37
C THR A 254 3.74 11.18 4.15
N VAL A 255 2.52 11.70 4.26
CA VAL A 255 1.63 11.93 3.12
C VAL A 255 1.34 13.42 3.07
N THR A 256 1.77 14.05 1.98
CA THR A 256 1.62 15.49 1.75
C THR A 256 1.11 15.74 0.33
N VAL A 257 0.82 17.01 0.03
CA VAL A 257 0.54 17.47 -1.33
C VAL A 257 1.70 18.33 -1.77
N ASP A 258 2.30 17.99 -2.90
CA ASP A 258 3.29 18.82 -3.58
C ASP A 258 2.63 19.57 -4.75
N GLY A 259 3.13 20.76 -5.07
CA GLY A 259 2.57 21.61 -6.12
C GLY A 259 1.31 22.40 -5.73
N THR A 260 0.73 23.11 -6.70
CA THR A 260 -0.50 23.92 -6.51
C THR A 260 -1.37 23.87 -7.76
N GLY A 261 -2.69 24.02 -7.59
CA GLY A 261 -3.62 24.01 -8.72
C GLY A 261 -3.54 22.73 -9.54
N SER A 262 -3.34 22.84 -10.85
CA SER A 262 -3.28 21.69 -11.76
C SER A 262 -2.00 20.86 -11.68
N SER A 263 -0.96 21.34 -10.99
CA SER A 263 0.26 20.56 -10.71
C SER A 263 0.27 19.90 -9.34
N ALA A 264 -0.79 20.11 -8.53
CA ALA A 264 -0.88 19.50 -7.22
C ALA A 264 -0.95 17.97 -7.35
N ALA A 265 -0.19 17.25 -6.52
CA ALA A 265 -0.17 15.80 -6.48
C ALA A 265 0.06 15.30 -5.06
N LEU A 266 -0.56 14.17 -4.71
CA LEU A 266 -0.20 13.46 -3.48
C LEU A 266 1.23 12.93 -3.57
N GLN A 267 1.94 13.06 -2.47
CA GLN A 267 3.29 12.55 -2.31
C GLN A 267 3.39 11.73 -1.03
N ILE A 268 3.91 10.52 -1.17
CA ILE A 268 4.40 9.67 -0.10
C ILE A 268 5.89 9.94 0.04
N GLY A 269 6.30 10.37 1.23
CA GLY A 269 7.70 10.43 1.64
C GLY A 269 8.01 9.30 2.61
N LEU A 270 9.12 8.61 2.42
CA LEU A 270 9.64 7.63 3.37
C LEU A 270 10.71 8.34 4.20
N ASN A 271 10.37 8.71 5.42
CA ASN A 271 11.31 9.38 6.32
C ASN A 271 12.29 8.35 6.90
N THR A 272 11.77 7.18 7.28
CA THR A 272 12.54 6.06 7.83
C THR A 272 12.04 4.74 7.27
N VAL A 273 12.95 3.78 7.10
CA VAL A 273 12.67 2.37 6.81
C VAL A 273 13.64 1.57 7.65
N GLN A 274 13.14 0.94 8.71
CA GLN A 274 13.98 0.29 9.70
C GLN A 274 13.57 -1.15 9.94
N LEU A 275 14.53 -2.04 9.77
CA LEU A 275 14.50 -3.40 10.28
C LEU A 275 14.63 -3.38 11.81
N VAL A 276 13.61 -3.91 12.48
CA VAL A 276 13.55 -4.03 13.94
C VAL A 276 13.21 -5.45 14.34
N ALA A 277 13.57 -5.83 15.56
CA ALA A 277 13.22 -7.13 16.10
C ALA A 277 11.71 -7.22 16.37
N VAL A 278 11.10 -8.38 16.13
CA VAL A 278 9.72 -8.65 16.60
C VAL A 278 9.73 -8.84 18.12
N GLN A 279 10.74 -9.56 18.62
CA GLN A 279 10.98 -9.80 20.05
C GLN A 279 12.45 -9.55 20.39
N GLY A 280 12.72 -9.03 21.58
CA GLY A 280 14.07 -8.67 22.02
C GLY A 280 14.55 -7.34 21.43
N SER A 281 15.86 -7.12 21.44
CA SER A 281 16.49 -5.87 20.98
C SER A 281 17.00 -5.91 19.54
N THR A 282 17.27 -7.10 18.99
CA THR A 282 17.87 -7.25 17.65
C THR A 282 17.26 -8.43 16.86
N PRO A 283 17.14 -8.29 15.52
CA PRO A 283 16.87 -9.41 14.61
C PRO A 283 17.84 -10.59 14.77
N THR A 284 17.39 -11.79 14.39
CA THR A 284 18.19 -13.02 14.50
C THR A 284 18.74 -13.43 13.15
N PHE A 285 20.07 -13.47 13.03
CA PHE A 285 20.80 -13.95 11.85
C PHE A 285 21.20 -15.42 12.06
N THR A 286 20.78 -16.29 11.15
CA THR A 286 21.11 -17.72 11.21
C THR A 286 21.96 -18.11 10.00
N LEU A 287 23.06 -18.80 10.26
CA LEU A 287 23.90 -19.38 9.21
C LEU A 287 23.19 -20.59 8.59
N GLN A 288 22.74 -20.45 7.34
CA GLN A 288 22.09 -21.52 6.60
C GLN A 288 23.11 -22.40 5.88
N ASN A 289 24.01 -21.78 5.11
CA ASN A 289 25.06 -22.48 4.38
C ASN A 289 26.42 -21.83 4.62
N LEU A 290 27.47 -22.65 4.61
CA LEU A 290 28.84 -22.24 4.84
C LEU A 290 29.79 -23.12 4.04
N GLN A 291 30.67 -22.49 3.27
CA GLN A 291 31.74 -23.16 2.54
C GLN A 291 33.03 -22.37 2.70
N TYR A 292 34.06 -22.98 3.28
CA TYR A 292 35.39 -22.37 3.36
C TYR A 292 36.14 -22.48 2.03
N GLN A 293 36.84 -21.41 1.67
CA GLN A 293 37.74 -21.35 0.51
C GLN A 293 39.21 -21.41 0.94
N SER A 294 39.59 -20.71 2.01
CA SER A 294 40.95 -20.79 2.55
C SER A 294 41.01 -20.49 4.04
N ILE A 295 42.07 -20.95 4.70
CA ILE A 295 42.45 -20.61 6.07
C ILE A 295 43.92 -20.20 6.06
N SER A 296 44.29 -19.19 6.84
CA SER A 296 45.65 -18.68 6.98
C SER A 296 45.93 -18.20 8.41
N PRO A 297 47.17 -18.30 8.94
CA PRO A 297 48.24 -19.12 8.40
C PRO A 297 47.84 -20.59 8.47
N VAL A 298 48.23 -21.38 7.46
CA VAL A 298 48.22 -22.84 7.61
C VAL A 298 49.46 -23.18 8.44
N PRO A 299 49.33 -23.58 9.71
CA PRO A 299 50.48 -23.88 10.53
C PRO A 299 51.35 -24.95 9.86
N PHE A 300 52.67 -24.76 9.95
CA PHE A 300 53.64 -25.65 9.33
C PHE A 300 53.49 -27.10 9.85
N PRO A 301 53.65 -28.10 8.96
CA PRO A 301 53.93 -27.96 7.54
C PRO A 301 52.69 -27.90 6.64
N ALA A 302 52.85 -27.42 5.40
CA ALA A 302 51.83 -27.41 4.33
C ALA A 302 51.21 -28.79 3.98
N TYR A 303 51.64 -29.84 4.67
CA TYR A 303 51.05 -31.19 4.67
C TYR A 303 49.81 -31.33 5.56
N ILE A 304 49.64 -30.45 6.56
CA ILE A 304 48.45 -30.45 7.40
C ILE A 304 47.25 -30.08 6.52
N ASN A 305 46.30 -31.00 6.41
CA ASN A 305 45.07 -30.76 5.68
C ASN A 305 44.27 -29.65 6.37
N THR A 306 44.05 -28.54 5.67
CA THR A 306 43.33 -27.37 6.19
C THR A 306 41.89 -27.70 6.61
N SER A 307 41.30 -28.77 6.07
CA SER A 307 39.92 -29.15 6.36
C SER A 307 39.66 -29.50 7.82
N ILE A 308 40.69 -29.88 8.59
CA ILE A 308 40.57 -30.17 10.02
C ILE A 308 40.16 -28.93 10.82
N PHE A 309 40.52 -27.73 10.32
CA PHE A 309 40.24 -26.47 11.00
C PHE A 309 38.84 -25.95 10.66
N TYR A 310 38.18 -26.45 9.61
CA TYR A 310 36.83 -26.02 9.24
C TYR A 310 35.80 -26.30 10.32
N ALA A 311 35.91 -27.40 11.07
CA ALA A 311 34.96 -27.69 12.14
C ALA A 311 35.04 -26.68 13.31
N PRO A 312 36.22 -26.44 13.92
CA PRO A 312 36.39 -25.35 14.90
C PRO A 312 35.91 -23.99 14.39
N TRP A 313 36.32 -23.61 13.17
CA TRP A 313 35.92 -22.35 12.56
C TRP A 313 34.42 -22.25 12.31
N SER A 314 33.76 -23.35 11.91
CA SER A 314 32.30 -23.36 11.67
C SER A 314 31.54 -23.10 12.96
N GLN A 315 31.97 -23.74 14.05
CA GLN A 315 31.36 -23.53 15.36
C GLN A 315 31.59 -22.11 15.85
N PHE A 316 32.82 -21.61 15.72
CA PHE A 316 33.18 -20.24 16.06
C PHE A 316 32.33 -19.23 15.29
N PHE A 317 32.21 -19.37 13.96
CA PHE A 317 31.38 -18.50 13.13
C PHE A 317 29.93 -18.48 13.61
N LYS A 318 29.32 -19.65 13.82
CA LYS A 318 27.93 -19.77 14.30
C LYS A 318 27.73 -19.08 15.65
N GLN A 319 28.69 -19.25 16.57
CA GLN A 319 28.63 -18.64 17.89
C GLN A 319 28.83 -17.11 17.81
N VAL A 320 29.77 -16.62 17.00
CA VAL A 320 29.99 -15.18 16.78
C VAL A 320 28.73 -14.51 16.25
N LEU A 321 28.07 -15.09 15.24
CA LEU A 321 26.80 -14.58 14.71
C LEU A 321 25.67 -14.55 15.75
N SER A 322 25.72 -15.42 16.76
CA SER A 322 24.72 -15.48 17.83
C SER A 322 24.91 -14.42 18.92
N THR A 323 26.00 -13.65 18.88
CA THR A 323 26.24 -12.56 19.83
C THR A 323 25.31 -11.37 19.58
N GLY A 324 24.94 -10.66 20.65
CA GLY A 324 24.13 -9.43 20.56
C GLY A 324 24.82 -8.35 19.73
N ASP A 325 26.15 -8.21 19.86
CA ASP A 325 26.95 -7.23 19.12
C ASP A 325 26.97 -7.51 17.61
N ALA A 326 27.19 -8.77 17.21
CA ALA A 326 27.15 -9.14 15.79
C ALA A 326 25.76 -8.89 15.19
N ALA A 327 24.70 -9.29 15.90
CA ALA A 327 23.32 -9.04 15.47
C ALA A 327 23.03 -7.54 15.34
N GLN A 328 23.51 -6.72 16.28
CA GLN A 328 23.34 -5.26 16.23
C GLN A 328 24.08 -4.65 15.04
N LEU A 329 25.35 -5.00 14.84
CA LEU A 329 26.16 -4.46 13.75
C LEU A 329 25.60 -4.87 12.37
N LEU A 330 25.22 -6.13 12.19
CA LEU A 330 24.57 -6.61 10.96
C LEU A 330 23.24 -5.88 10.72
N SER A 331 22.43 -5.69 11.75
CA SER A 331 21.17 -4.94 11.65
C SER A 331 21.41 -3.48 11.28
N THR A 332 22.45 -2.84 11.84
CA THR A 332 22.85 -1.48 11.47
C THR A 332 23.23 -1.40 9.99
N GLN A 333 23.97 -2.37 9.47
CA GLN A 333 24.35 -2.38 8.05
C GLN A 333 23.14 -2.59 7.12
N VAL A 334 22.23 -3.49 7.46
CA VAL A 334 20.97 -3.66 6.72
C VAL A 334 20.15 -2.36 6.75
N ASN A 335 20.02 -1.73 7.92
CA ASN A 335 19.31 -0.45 8.06
C ASN A 335 19.97 0.67 7.26
N ASN A 336 21.30 0.76 7.23
CA ASN A 336 22.01 1.72 6.40
C ASN A 336 21.73 1.50 4.92
N ALA A 337 21.69 0.24 4.47
CA ALA A 337 21.35 -0.10 3.08
C ALA A 337 19.89 0.25 2.76
N LEU A 338 18.93 -0.04 3.64
CA LEU A 338 17.52 0.33 3.46
C LEU A 338 17.33 1.85 3.44
N MET A 339 18.11 2.57 4.26
CA MET A 339 18.08 4.03 4.39
C MET A 339 18.95 4.78 3.37
N ASP A 340 19.65 4.07 2.47
CA ASP A 340 20.39 4.71 1.39
C ASP A 340 19.43 5.59 0.56
N PRO A 341 19.77 6.88 0.29
CA PRO A 341 18.87 7.77 -0.42
C PRO A 341 18.44 7.29 -1.81
N GLY A 342 19.30 6.52 -2.51
CA GLY A 342 18.98 5.91 -3.78
C GLY A 342 17.92 4.81 -3.61
N ASN A 343 18.14 3.90 -2.66
CA ASN A 343 17.20 2.81 -2.37
C ASN A 343 15.85 3.33 -1.91
N ARG A 344 15.85 4.25 -0.95
CA ARG A 344 14.62 4.87 -0.43
C ARG A 344 13.87 5.63 -1.51
N GLY A 345 14.57 6.42 -2.33
CA GLY A 345 13.97 7.18 -3.42
C GLY A 345 13.31 6.30 -4.50
N GLN A 346 13.84 5.10 -4.76
CA GLN A 346 13.20 4.15 -5.69
C GLN A 346 11.90 3.57 -5.15
N VAL A 347 11.86 3.23 -3.86
CA VAL A 347 10.61 2.76 -3.21
C VAL A 347 9.60 3.91 -3.16
N GLU A 348 10.01 5.12 -2.78
CA GLU A 348 9.16 6.31 -2.84
C GLU A 348 8.58 6.54 -4.24
N GLN A 349 9.40 6.42 -5.28
CA GLN A 349 8.94 6.57 -6.66
C GLN A 349 7.90 5.51 -7.04
N LEU A 350 8.13 4.24 -6.68
CA LEU A 350 7.16 3.16 -6.90
C LEU A 350 5.83 3.48 -6.20
N LEU A 351 5.88 3.79 -4.90
CA LEU A 351 4.68 4.08 -4.11
C LEU A 351 3.91 5.26 -4.67
N ASN A 352 4.59 6.34 -5.07
CA ASN A 352 3.96 7.51 -5.68
C ASN A 352 3.35 7.20 -7.05
N GLN A 353 3.99 6.35 -7.87
CA GLN A 353 3.43 5.91 -9.15
C GLN A 353 2.17 5.05 -8.96
N GLN A 354 2.20 4.11 -8.03
CA GLN A 354 1.03 3.27 -7.71
C GLN A 354 -0.11 4.10 -7.14
N LEU A 355 0.19 5.01 -6.20
CA LEU A 355 -0.80 5.92 -5.62
C LEU A 355 -1.45 6.78 -6.71
N LYS A 356 -0.63 7.35 -7.61
CA LYS A 356 -1.12 8.14 -8.73
C LYS A 356 -2.03 7.32 -9.64
N SER A 357 -1.60 6.12 -10.04
CA SER A 357 -2.41 5.25 -10.91
C SER A 357 -3.76 4.93 -10.26
N ALA A 358 -3.75 4.47 -9.00
CA ALA A 358 -4.97 4.11 -8.28
C ALA A 358 -5.97 5.28 -8.18
N PHE A 359 -5.47 6.51 -7.94
CA PHE A 359 -6.34 7.68 -7.90
C PHE A 359 -6.83 8.13 -9.27
N ASP A 360 -6.00 8.04 -10.31
CA ASP A 360 -6.39 8.41 -11.67
C ASP A 360 -7.40 7.42 -12.26
N ASP A 361 -7.31 6.13 -11.91
CA ASP A 361 -8.28 5.12 -12.31
C ASP A 361 -9.68 5.40 -11.74
N ILE A 362 -9.76 5.94 -10.52
CA ILE A 362 -11.04 6.34 -9.91
C ILE A 362 -11.50 7.72 -10.40
N PHE A 363 -10.64 8.73 -10.30
CA PHE A 363 -11.02 10.13 -10.43
C PHE A 363 -10.85 10.70 -11.85
N GLY A 364 -10.26 9.94 -12.78
CA GLY A 364 -9.98 10.43 -14.13
C GLY A 364 -8.87 11.48 -14.13
N SER A 365 -9.07 12.57 -14.89
CA SER A 365 -8.03 13.59 -15.15
C SER A 365 -7.41 14.15 -13.87
N THR A 366 -6.13 14.54 -13.89
CA THR A 366 -5.42 15.10 -12.72
C THR A 366 -5.87 16.52 -12.32
N GLN A 367 -6.94 17.06 -12.92
CA GLN A 367 -7.37 18.42 -12.61
C GLN A 367 -8.01 18.47 -11.22
N VAL A 368 -7.42 19.31 -10.36
CA VAL A 368 -7.93 19.60 -9.03
C VAL A 368 -8.93 20.74 -9.14
N ALA A 369 -10.19 20.50 -8.80
CA ALA A 369 -11.21 21.53 -8.87
C ALA A 369 -10.96 22.58 -7.78
N GLY A 370 -10.67 23.83 -8.16
CA GLY A 370 -10.45 24.89 -7.19
C GLY A 370 -11.69 25.10 -6.31
N SER A 371 -11.59 24.81 -5.02
CA SER A 371 -12.68 25.00 -4.06
C SER A 371 -12.31 25.92 -2.89
N THR A 372 -13.28 26.72 -2.47
CA THR A 372 -13.20 27.59 -1.29
C THR A 372 -13.90 27.02 -0.06
N VAL A 373 -14.38 25.77 -0.11
CA VAL A 373 -15.06 25.11 1.00
C VAL A 373 -14.12 24.17 1.77
N ASP A 374 -14.60 23.59 2.88
CA ASP A 374 -13.87 22.68 3.78
C ASP A 374 -12.56 23.26 4.32
N THR A 375 -12.59 24.51 4.82
CA THR A 375 -11.40 25.27 5.27
C THR A 375 -10.66 24.64 6.45
N ASP A 376 -11.33 23.74 7.18
CA ASP A 376 -10.77 23.08 8.36
C ASP A 376 -10.07 21.75 8.03
N ALA A 377 -10.08 21.34 6.75
CA ALA A 377 -9.39 20.16 6.26
C ALA A 377 -7.88 20.43 6.10
N ASN A 378 -7.04 19.41 6.31
CA ASN A 378 -5.62 19.52 5.98
C ASN A 378 -5.40 19.49 4.45
N ALA A 379 -4.18 19.77 3.99
CA ALA A 379 -3.88 19.84 2.56
C ALA A 379 -4.19 18.55 1.79
N VAL A 380 -3.94 17.37 2.40
CA VAL A 380 -4.20 16.06 1.78
C VAL A 380 -5.71 15.82 1.62
N ASP A 381 -6.48 16.05 2.67
CA ASP A 381 -7.94 15.92 2.63
C ASP A 381 -8.55 16.86 1.59
N LYS A 382 -8.10 18.13 1.60
CA LYS A 382 -8.56 19.13 0.63
C LYS A 382 -8.25 18.69 -0.79
N TYR A 383 -7.05 18.19 -1.05
CA TYR A 383 -6.69 17.67 -2.37
C TYR A 383 -7.59 16.51 -2.78
N LEU A 384 -7.84 15.53 -1.91
CA LEU A 384 -8.73 14.40 -2.20
C LEU A 384 -10.17 14.84 -2.48
N PHE A 385 -10.69 15.78 -1.69
CA PHE A 385 -12.01 16.36 -1.89
C PHE A 385 -12.10 17.15 -3.21
N ASP A 386 -11.09 17.92 -3.55
CA ASP A 386 -11.05 18.68 -4.80
C ASP A 386 -10.88 17.77 -6.03
N ARG A 387 -10.14 16.65 -5.91
CA ARG A 387 -10.11 15.59 -6.94
C ARG A 387 -11.51 14.97 -7.09
N ALA A 388 -12.19 14.63 -6.00
CA ALA A 388 -13.54 14.06 -6.04
C ALA A 388 -14.56 15.02 -6.67
N ARG A 389 -14.50 16.33 -6.36
CA ARG A 389 -15.32 17.37 -7.00
C ARG A 389 -15.11 17.44 -8.52
N GLY A 390 -13.85 17.41 -8.96
CA GLY A 390 -13.51 17.37 -10.38
C GLY A 390 -14.04 16.11 -11.05
N ALA A 391 -13.83 14.96 -10.41
CA ALA A 391 -14.21 13.64 -10.90
C ALA A 391 -15.71 13.48 -11.18
N LEU A 392 -16.58 14.15 -10.41
CA LEU A 392 -18.03 14.12 -10.64
C LEU A 392 -18.45 14.80 -11.95
N ASN A 393 -17.59 15.66 -12.53
CA ASN A 393 -17.84 16.39 -13.77
C ASN A 393 -16.93 15.98 -14.93
N ASP A 394 -16.04 15.01 -14.74
CA ASP A 394 -15.10 14.54 -15.75
C ASP A 394 -15.62 13.27 -16.46
N PRO A 395 -15.90 13.29 -17.78
CA PRO A 395 -16.38 12.10 -18.50
C PRO A 395 -15.41 10.91 -18.50
N SER A 396 -14.13 11.11 -18.17
CA SER A 396 -13.12 10.04 -18.05
C SER A 396 -13.09 9.38 -16.67
N SER A 397 -13.76 9.99 -15.68
CA SER A 397 -13.80 9.50 -14.30
C SER A 397 -14.77 8.33 -14.15
N TYR A 398 -14.40 7.36 -13.31
CA TYR A 398 -15.29 6.25 -12.94
C TYR A 398 -16.54 6.74 -12.20
N VAL A 399 -16.44 7.87 -11.50
CA VAL A 399 -17.52 8.47 -10.71
C VAL A 399 -18.22 9.62 -11.46
N TYR A 400 -18.10 9.72 -12.79
CA TYR A 400 -18.77 10.76 -13.57
C TYR A 400 -20.29 10.73 -13.37
N LEU A 401 -20.86 11.80 -12.81
CA LEU A 401 -22.24 11.82 -12.32
C LEU A 401 -23.29 11.41 -13.38
N PRO A 402 -23.27 11.92 -14.63
CA PRO A 402 -24.20 11.49 -15.66
C PRO A 402 -24.14 10.00 -15.99
N THR A 403 -22.94 9.40 -15.98
CA THR A 403 -22.78 7.95 -16.17
C THR A 403 -23.44 7.17 -15.04
N LEU A 404 -23.30 7.63 -13.79
CA LEU A 404 -23.92 7.00 -12.62
C LEU A 404 -25.44 7.02 -12.71
N VAL A 405 -26.03 8.17 -13.03
CA VAL A 405 -27.48 8.34 -13.15
C VAL A 405 -28.04 7.52 -14.31
N LEU A 406 -27.39 7.52 -15.47
CA LEU A 406 -27.77 6.69 -16.62
C LEU A 406 -27.64 5.18 -16.35
N GLY A 407 -26.63 4.80 -15.57
CA GLY A 407 -26.31 3.40 -15.27
C GLY A 407 -27.10 2.78 -14.14
N SER A 408 -27.83 3.58 -13.36
CA SER A 408 -28.63 3.11 -12.23
C SER A 408 -29.77 2.20 -12.68
N THR A 409 -29.83 1.00 -12.09
CA THR A 409 -30.86 0.00 -12.41
C THR A 409 -31.82 -0.31 -11.26
N SER A 410 -31.51 0.13 -10.04
CA SER A 410 -32.34 -0.12 -8.87
C SER A 410 -32.14 0.97 -7.81
N PRO A 411 -32.95 2.05 -7.81
CA PRO A 411 -34.00 2.34 -8.77
C PRO A 411 -33.45 2.80 -10.13
N VAL A 412 -34.26 2.72 -11.17
CA VAL A 412 -33.94 3.34 -12.47
C VAL A 412 -34.12 4.85 -12.33
N MET A 413 -33.06 5.61 -12.66
CA MET A 413 -33.05 7.07 -12.54
C MET A 413 -33.20 7.79 -13.89
N GLU A 414 -33.01 7.09 -15.01
CA GLU A 414 -33.11 7.65 -16.36
C GLU A 414 -33.73 6.61 -17.34
N PRO A 415 -35.02 6.74 -17.69
CA PRO A 415 -35.99 7.70 -17.15
C PRO A 415 -36.45 7.31 -15.73
N TYR A 416 -36.63 8.30 -14.85
CA TYR A 416 -37.19 8.08 -13.51
C TYR A 416 -38.71 7.93 -13.59
N THR A 417 -39.26 6.89 -12.96
CA THR A 417 -40.69 6.59 -13.04
C THR A 417 -41.37 6.72 -11.68
N ALA A 418 -42.42 7.52 -11.60
CA ALA A 418 -43.32 7.61 -10.45
C ALA A 418 -44.72 7.11 -10.84
N VAL A 419 -45.24 6.15 -10.07
CA VAL A 419 -46.54 5.51 -10.34
C VAL A 419 -47.60 6.07 -9.39
N ASN A 420 -48.76 6.45 -9.93
CA ASN A 420 -49.90 7.00 -9.18
C ASN A 420 -49.54 8.18 -8.26
N LEU A 421 -48.86 9.19 -8.83
CA LEU A 421 -48.51 10.41 -8.12
C LEU A 421 -49.77 11.24 -7.84
N SER A 422 -50.19 11.30 -6.58
CA SER A 422 -51.32 12.14 -6.14
C SER A 422 -50.84 13.55 -5.81
N ILE A 423 -51.45 14.57 -6.41
CA ILE A 423 -51.16 15.98 -6.11
C ILE A 423 -52.23 16.50 -5.14
N PRO A 424 -51.87 16.89 -3.91
CA PRO A 424 -52.83 17.37 -2.92
C PRO A 424 -53.52 18.66 -3.39
N GLY A 425 -54.85 18.68 -3.30
CA GLY A 425 -55.70 19.85 -3.56
C GLY A 425 -56.75 20.04 -2.45
N PRO A 426 -57.78 20.88 -2.64
CA PRO A 426 -58.14 21.54 -3.90
C PRO A 426 -57.35 22.83 -4.17
N PHE A 427 -57.20 23.16 -5.46
CA PHE A 427 -56.72 24.46 -5.93
C PHE A 427 -57.92 25.27 -6.43
N THR A 428 -58.02 26.55 -6.07
CA THR A 428 -59.18 27.39 -6.45
C THR A 428 -58.75 28.65 -7.18
N THR A 429 -59.53 29.05 -8.19
CA THR A 429 -59.35 30.33 -8.90
C THR A 429 -60.68 30.84 -9.48
N SER A 430 -60.72 32.09 -9.93
CA SER A 430 -61.90 32.66 -10.59
C SER A 430 -61.63 32.88 -12.08
N ILE A 431 -62.46 32.27 -12.94
CA ILE A 431 -62.36 32.36 -14.40
C ILE A 431 -63.70 32.84 -14.93
N MET A 432 -63.71 33.97 -15.63
CA MET A 432 -64.93 34.58 -16.17
C MET A 432 -66.05 34.77 -15.12
N GLY A 433 -65.68 35.09 -13.87
CA GLY A 433 -66.62 35.29 -12.77
C GLY A 433 -67.17 34.01 -12.13
N GLN A 434 -66.67 32.82 -12.54
CA GLN A 434 -67.02 31.54 -11.93
C GLN A 434 -65.89 31.06 -11.03
N ASN A 435 -66.24 30.52 -9.86
CA ASN A 435 -65.27 29.90 -8.96
C ASN A 435 -64.99 28.48 -9.43
N ILE A 436 -63.75 28.19 -9.80
CA ILE A 436 -63.32 26.88 -10.27
C ILE A 436 -62.44 26.25 -9.20
N ALA A 437 -62.65 24.96 -8.92
CA ALA A 437 -61.77 24.17 -8.06
C ALA A 437 -61.26 22.93 -8.78
N LEU A 438 -59.95 22.66 -8.69
CA LEU A 438 -59.31 21.42 -9.13
C LEU A 438 -58.99 20.55 -7.93
N SER A 439 -59.35 19.27 -7.96
CA SER A 439 -59.05 18.31 -6.89
C SER A 439 -58.83 16.91 -7.43
N GLY A 440 -58.33 15.99 -6.59
CA GLY A 440 -58.17 14.58 -6.97
C GLY A 440 -57.23 14.39 -8.16
N ILE A 441 -56.20 15.23 -8.28
CA ILE A 441 -55.24 15.16 -9.38
C ILE A 441 -54.32 13.96 -9.16
N VAL A 442 -54.32 13.01 -10.10
CA VAL A 442 -53.48 11.82 -10.06
C VAL A 442 -52.75 11.68 -11.40
N LEU A 443 -51.43 11.55 -11.36
CA LEU A 443 -50.60 11.19 -12.51
C LEU A 443 -50.30 9.69 -12.45
N GLN A 444 -50.74 8.94 -13.45
CA GLN A 444 -50.76 7.48 -13.35
C GLN A 444 -49.37 6.83 -13.53
N SER A 445 -48.54 7.33 -14.44
CA SER A 445 -47.23 6.76 -14.75
C SER A 445 -46.31 7.83 -15.32
N LEU A 446 -45.81 8.69 -14.44
CA LEU A 446 -44.93 9.78 -14.82
C LEU A 446 -43.52 9.23 -15.04
N ALA A 447 -43.06 9.26 -16.29
CA ALA A 447 -41.68 8.93 -16.66
C ALA A 447 -40.92 10.19 -17.05
N ILE A 448 -39.96 10.62 -16.21
CA ILE A 448 -39.13 11.80 -16.44
C ILE A 448 -37.83 11.39 -17.14
N GLN A 449 -37.63 11.90 -18.34
CA GLN A 449 -36.41 11.73 -19.12
C GLN A 449 -35.53 12.99 -19.03
N GLY A 450 -34.22 12.82 -18.89
CA GLY A 450 -33.23 13.90 -18.88
C GLY A 450 -32.69 14.28 -17.49
N LEU A 451 -33.04 13.53 -16.44
CA LEU A 451 -32.49 13.72 -15.09
C LEU A 451 -30.98 13.41 -15.01
N SER A 452 -30.44 12.67 -15.97
CA SER A 452 -28.99 12.46 -16.09
C SER A 452 -28.21 13.69 -16.57
N ASN A 453 -28.89 14.76 -17.00
CA ASN A 453 -28.25 16.01 -17.40
C ASN A 453 -27.85 16.86 -16.18
N LEU A 454 -27.03 16.29 -15.30
CA LEU A 454 -26.59 16.92 -14.05
C LEU A 454 -25.12 17.30 -14.10
N ILE A 455 -24.80 18.46 -13.51
CA ILE A 455 -23.45 18.86 -13.17
C ILE A 455 -23.36 19.11 -11.67
N ALA A 456 -22.17 18.95 -11.11
CA ALA A 456 -21.90 19.11 -9.69
C ALA A 456 -20.86 20.23 -9.49
N PRO A 457 -21.27 21.52 -9.47
CA PRO A 457 -20.32 22.63 -9.34
C PRO A 457 -19.40 22.44 -8.12
N PRO A 458 -18.07 22.60 -8.23
CA PRO A 458 -17.15 22.25 -7.16
C PRO A 458 -17.45 22.92 -5.81
N ASN A 459 -17.79 24.20 -5.81
CA ASN A 459 -18.14 24.96 -4.59
C ASN A 459 -19.52 24.62 -4.01
N ASN A 460 -20.33 23.82 -4.73
CA ASN A 460 -21.64 23.37 -4.27
C ASN A 460 -21.58 22.00 -3.58
N ILE A 461 -20.39 21.41 -3.45
CA ILE A 461 -20.16 20.12 -2.80
C ILE A 461 -19.30 20.37 -1.57
N VAL A 462 -19.82 20.03 -0.40
CA VAL A 462 -19.18 20.27 0.90
C VAL A 462 -18.97 18.93 1.58
N PHE A 463 -17.73 18.62 1.97
CA PHE A 463 -17.43 17.45 2.80
C PHE A 463 -17.35 17.95 4.25
N GLY A 464 -18.46 17.76 4.96
CA GLY A 464 -18.66 18.24 6.32
C GLY A 464 -18.16 17.29 7.40
N THR A 465 -18.23 17.75 8.65
CA THR A 465 -17.87 16.94 9.82
C THR A 465 -18.76 15.69 9.93
N ASN A 466 -18.29 14.68 10.66
CA ASN A 466 -19.02 13.42 10.88
C ASN A 466 -19.32 12.61 9.60
N GLN A 467 -18.40 12.61 8.63
CA GLN A 467 -18.51 11.81 7.40
C GLN A 467 -19.74 12.17 6.55
N GLN A 468 -20.21 13.41 6.65
CA GLN A 468 -21.32 13.92 5.87
C GLN A 468 -20.83 14.63 4.61
N ALA A 469 -21.47 14.37 3.47
CA ALA A 469 -21.31 15.15 2.25
C ALA A 469 -22.65 15.77 1.87
N SER A 470 -22.65 17.06 1.55
CA SER A 470 -23.81 17.74 0.98
C SER A 470 -23.48 18.31 -0.39
N ALA A 471 -24.44 18.25 -1.30
CA ALA A 471 -24.26 18.71 -2.67
C ALA A 471 -25.50 19.44 -3.20
N THR A 472 -25.29 20.51 -3.96
CA THR A 472 -26.31 21.14 -4.81
C THR A 472 -25.91 20.99 -6.28
N LEU A 473 -26.55 20.03 -6.94
CA LEU A 473 -26.35 19.68 -8.34
C LEU A 473 -27.24 20.56 -9.22
N LEU A 474 -26.77 20.95 -10.41
CA LEU A 474 -27.55 21.73 -11.37
C LEU A 474 -28.02 20.84 -12.52
N LEU A 475 -29.30 20.94 -12.88
CA LEU A 475 -29.93 20.16 -13.93
C LEU A 475 -30.05 20.98 -15.23
N GLY A 476 -29.95 20.30 -16.37
CA GLY A 476 -30.29 20.86 -17.68
C GLY A 476 -29.29 21.86 -18.25
N THR A 477 -28.00 21.68 -17.92
CA THR A 477 -26.92 22.61 -18.31
C THR A 477 -26.09 22.12 -19.49
N MET A 478 -26.07 20.82 -19.78
CA MET A 478 -25.25 20.23 -20.84
C MET A 478 -26.01 20.19 -22.17
N ASN A 479 -25.65 21.05 -23.13
CA ASN A 479 -26.26 21.09 -24.46
C ASN A 479 -25.19 21.24 -25.58
N PRO A 480 -25.01 20.23 -26.45
CA PRO A 480 -25.65 18.92 -26.42
C PRO A 480 -25.16 18.06 -25.24
N GLY A 481 -25.96 17.08 -24.83
CA GLY A 481 -25.52 16.11 -23.82
C GLY A 481 -24.36 15.23 -24.33
N PRO A 482 -23.36 14.89 -23.47
CA PRO A 482 -22.24 14.06 -23.88
C PRO A 482 -22.65 12.60 -24.10
N THR A 483 -21.84 11.87 -24.88
CA THR A 483 -21.93 10.40 -24.97
C THR A 483 -20.96 9.77 -23.99
N VAL A 484 -21.47 8.89 -23.14
CA VAL A 484 -20.73 8.22 -22.07
C VAL A 484 -20.80 6.71 -22.21
N GLN A 485 -19.87 5.99 -21.58
CA GLN A 485 -19.90 4.53 -21.54
C GLN A 485 -20.62 4.05 -20.29
N VAL A 486 -21.72 3.32 -20.46
CA VAL A 486 -22.51 2.75 -19.37
C VAL A 486 -22.49 1.24 -19.52
N LYS A 487 -21.85 0.54 -18.58
CA LYS A 487 -21.70 -0.94 -18.61
C LYS A 487 -21.13 -1.45 -19.95
N GLY A 488 -20.13 -0.73 -20.49
CA GLY A 488 -19.47 -1.06 -21.76
C GLY A 488 -20.25 -0.68 -23.03
N SER A 489 -21.41 -0.02 -22.90
CA SER A 489 -22.22 0.43 -24.04
C SER A 489 -22.31 1.96 -24.10
N PRO A 490 -22.13 2.58 -25.28
CA PRO A 490 -22.27 4.03 -25.43
C PRO A 490 -23.73 4.44 -25.24
N ARG A 491 -23.97 5.41 -24.35
CA ARG A 491 -25.27 6.05 -24.14
C ARG A 491 -25.11 7.55 -24.14
N THR A 492 -26.04 8.26 -24.78
CA THR A 492 -26.03 9.73 -24.82
C THR A 492 -26.88 10.27 -23.68
N VAL A 493 -26.33 11.20 -22.91
CA VAL A 493 -27.08 11.99 -21.92
C VAL A 493 -28.12 12.81 -22.67
N PRO A 494 -29.42 12.76 -22.32
CA PRO A 494 -30.43 13.57 -23.00
C PRO A 494 -30.10 15.07 -22.87
N SER A 495 -30.15 15.80 -23.98
CA SER A 495 -30.06 17.26 -23.96
C SER A 495 -31.25 17.88 -23.20
N PRO A 496 -31.09 19.06 -22.59
CA PRO A 496 -32.21 19.75 -21.94
C PRO A 496 -33.29 20.14 -22.96
N PRO A 497 -34.54 20.33 -22.52
CA PRO A 497 -35.01 20.21 -21.14
C PRO A 497 -35.27 18.75 -20.72
N ALA A 498 -35.31 18.49 -19.41
CA ALA A 498 -35.84 17.23 -18.92
C ALA A 498 -37.36 17.23 -19.08
N THR A 499 -37.94 16.16 -19.60
CA THR A 499 -39.36 16.12 -19.98
C THR A 499 -40.05 14.86 -19.48
N ALA A 500 -41.36 14.95 -19.28
CA ALA A 500 -42.20 13.79 -18.97
C ALA A 500 -43.56 13.93 -19.64
N SER A 501 -44.17 12.81 -19.99
CA SER A 501 -45.54 12.72 -20.48
C SER A 501 -46.26 11.63 -19.71
N THR A 502 -47.44 11.93 -19.15
CA THR A 502 -48.20 10.99 -18.33
C THR A 502 -49.71 11.16 -18.52
N PRO A 503 -50.47 10.06 -18.49
CA PRO A 503 -51.91 10.14 -18.26
C PRO A 503 -52.19 10.79 -16.90
N PHE A 504 -53.22 11.63 -16.84
CA PHE A 504 -53.74 12.20 -15.60
C PHE A 504 -55.25 11.97 -15.48
N THR A 505 -55.71 11.99 -14.23
CA THR A 505 -57.13 12.17 -13.89
C THR A 505 -57.25 13.31 -12.88
N LEU A 506 -58.30 14.11 -12.98
CA LEU A 506 -58.62 15.14 -12.00
C LEU A 506 -60.13 15.40 -11.93
N ASN A 507 -60.57 16.14 -10.92
CA ASN A 507 -61.94 16.62 -10.80
C ASN A 507 -61.98 18.14 -10.96
N VAL A 508 -62.80 18.64 -11.88
CA VAL A 508 -63.12 20.06 -12.02
C VAL A 508 -64.48 20.34 -11.39
N GLN A 509 -64.51 21.26 -10.44
CA GLN A 509 -65.74 21.76 -9.85
C GLN A 509 -65.95 23.22 -10.25
N VAL A 510 -67.14 23.53 -10.78
CA VAL A 510 -67.54 24.89 -11.17
C VAL A 510 -68.62 25.38 -10.21
N ASN A 511 -68.35 26.44 -9.46
CA ASN A 511 -69.17 26.94 -8.36
C ASN A 511 -69.53 25.81 -7.36
N GLN A 512 -70.81 25.64 -7.03
CA GLN A 512 -71.28 24.59 -6.12
C GLN A 512 -71.78 23.34 -6.87
N ASN A 513 -71.48 23.19 -8.16
CA ASN A 513 -71.90 22.03 -8.93
C ASN A 513 -71.16 20.76 -8.50
N ALA A 514 -71.67 19.59 -8.91
CA ALA A 514 -70.98 18.33 -8.72
C ALA A 514 -69.62 18.34 -9.46
N PRO A 515 -68.54 17.79 -8.86
CA PRO A 515 -67.25 17.67 -9.55
C PRO A 515 -67.36 16.79 -10.80
N ILE A 516 -66.76 17.26 -11.89
CA ILE A 516 -66.69 16.55 -13.17
C ILE A 516 -65.31 15.88 -13.26
N PRO A 517 -65.23 14.54 -13.34
CA PRO A 517 -63.97 13.86 -13.56
C PRO A 517 -63.52 14.10 -15.01
N LEU A 518 -62.27 14.49 -15.19
CA LEU A 518 -61.63 14.65 -16.49
C LEU A 518 -60.38 13.79 -16.56
N SER A 519 -60.01 13.42 -17.78
CA SER A 519 -58.79 12.66 -18.04
C SER A 519 -58.08 13.16 -19.29
N GLY A 520 -56.76 13.01 -19.31
CA GLY A 520 -55.97 13.46 -20.45
C GLY A 520 -54.51 13.12 -20.30
N THR A 521 -53.68 13.78 -21.09
CA THR A 521 -52.21 13.69 -21.00
C THR A 521 -51.66 14.99 -20.46
N LEU A 522 -50.79 14.90 -19.46
CA LEU A 522 -50.02 16.02 -18.92
C LEU A 522 -48.58 15.88 -19.39
N ASN A 523 -48.03 16.96 -19.93
CA ASN A 523 -46.61 17.05 -20.23
C ASN A 523 -45.93 18.02 -19.25
N LEU A 524 -44.84 17.56 -18.66
CA LEU A 524 -43.97 18.30 -17.77
C LEU A 524 -42.67 18.60 -18.52
N SER A 525 -42.18 19.83 -18.42
CA SER A 525 -40.84 20.21 -18.88
C SER A 525 -40.14 20.96 -17.76
N LEU A 526 -38.94 20.49 -17.40
CA LEU A 526 -38.04 21.14 -16.44
C LEU A 526 -36.99 21.92 -17.21
N GLN A 527 -37.05 23.25 -17.12
CA GLN A 527 -36.18 24.19 -17.81
C GLN A 527 -35.37 24.94 -16.77
N ASN A 528 -34.05 25.04 -16.92
CA ASN A 528 -33.22 25.75 -15.93
C ASN A 528 -33.21 27.26 -16.21
N ASN A 529 -34.36 27.90 -16.08
CA ASN A 529 -34.53 29.33 -16.35
C ASN A 529 -34.04 30.20 -15.18
N SER A 530 -34.14 29.69 -13.96
CA SER A 530 -33.77 30.37 -12.73
C SER A 530 -32.30 30.20 -12.33
N ASN A 531 -31.56 29.28 -12.97
CA ASN A 531 -30.25 28.77 -12.53
C ASN A 531 -30.27 28.04 -11.17
N THR A 532 -31.46 27.72 -10.64
CA THR A 532 -31.61 26.98 -9.38
C THR A 532 -32.20 25.58 -9.57
N LEU A 533 -32.65 25.24 -10.77
CA LEU A 533 -33.16 23.91 -11.09
C LEU A 533 -32.06 22.88 -10.89
N GLY A 534 -32.32 21.91 -10.01
CA GLY A 534 -31.27 21.02 -9.55
C GLY A 534 -31.71 19.99 -8.53
N ILE A 535 -30.72 19.31 -7.98
CA ILE A 535 -30.91 18.31 -6.92
C ILE A 535 -30.07 18.70 -5.72
N GLN A 536 -30.69 18.77 -4.55
CA GLN A 536 -29.99 18.89 -3.27
C GLN A 536 -29.89 17.53 -2.61
N THR A 537 -28.69 17.14 -2.19
CA THR A 537 -28.44 15.86 -1.54
C THR A 537 -27.67 16.01 -0.24
N THR A 538 -28.00 15.17 0.74
CA THR A 538 -27.19 14.96 1.94
C THR A 538 -26.93 13.47 2.09
N LEU A 539 -25.66 13.11 2.22
CA LEU A 539 -25.15 11.76 2.30
C LEU A 539 -24.30 11.62 3.56
N ASN A 540 -24.45 10.51 4.29
CA ASN A 540 -23.54 10.13 5.35
C ASN A 540 -22.81 8.84 4.95
N ALA A 541 -21.49 8.80 5.15
CA ALA A 541 -20.69 7.60 5.01
C ALA A 541 -20.40 6.97 6.39
N SER A 542 -20.20 5.66 6.41
CA SER A 542 -19.72 4.90 7.56
C SER A 542 -19.00 3.63 7.13
N GLY A 543 -18.23 3.03 8.04
CA GLY A 543 -17.43 1.83 7.78
C GLY A 543 -15.95 2.18 7.59
N ASP A 544 -15.09 1.29 8.05
CA ASP A 544 -13.63 1.51 8.04
C ASP A 544 -12.93 0.82 6.86
N THR A 545 -13.59 -0.15 6.23
CA THR A 545 -13.06 -0.89 5.07
C THR A 545 -13.99 -0.80 3.86
N PRO A 546 -13.53 -1.12 2.64
CA PRO A 546 -14.39 -1.21 1.46
C PRO A 546 -15.58 -2.16 1.64
N ASP A 547 -15.43 -3.27 2.36
CA ASP A 547 -16.51 -4.24 2.59
C ASP A 547 -17.52 -3.76 3.64
N ASP A 548 -17.10 -2.89 4.56
CA ASP A 548 -17.95 -2.30 5.60
C ASP A 548 -18.57 -0.96 5.17
N LEU A 549 -18.11 -0.36 4.06
CA LEU A 549 -18.57 0.94 3.59
C LEU A 549 -20.09 0.96 3.40
N VAL A 550 -20.77 1.89 4.05
CA VAL A 550 -22.20 2.16 3.85
C VAL A 550 -22.40 3.65 3.56
N LEU A 551 -23.11 3.93 2.47
CA LEU A 551 -23.51 5.26 2.05
C LEU A 551 -25.01 5.41 2.26
N THR A 552 -25.42 6.33 3.14
CA THR A 552 -26.84 6.60 3.46
C THR A 552 -27.23 8.00 3.03
N TYR A 553 -28.10 8.11 2.01
CA TYR A 553 -28.72 9.39 1.67
C TYR A 553 -29.83 9.69 2.66
N SER A 554 -29.64 10.75 3.46
CA SER A 554 -30.68 11.27 4.36
C SER A 554 -31.65 12.18 3.61
N GLN A 555 -31.23 12.72 2.47
CA GLN A 555 -32.02 13.65 1.66
C GLN A 555 -31.59 13.62 0.20
N ILE A 556 -32.57 13.57 -0.70
CA ILE A 556 -32.46 13.90 -2.12
C ILE A 556 -33.72 14.68 -2.49
N LEU A 557 -33.58 15.95 -2.89
CA LEU A 557 -34.69 16.82 -3.26
C LEU A 557 -34.47 17.44 -4.63
N LEU A 558 -35.47 17.32 -5.50
CA LEU A 558 -35.64 18.18 -6.66
C LEU A 558 -36.00 19.59 -6.18
N VAL A 559 -35.18 20.55 -6.58
CA VAL A 559 -35.39 21.97 -6.35
C VAL A 559 -35.63 22.64 -7.70
N ALA A 560 -36.67 23.46 -7.77
CA ALA A 560 -37.03 24.24 -8.94
C ALA A 560 -37.39 25.64 -8.48
N GLY A 561 -36.85 26.65 -9.16
CA GLY A 561 -37.19 28.05 -8.95
C GLY A 561 -38.39 28.49 -9.79
N ASP A 562 -38.67 29.79 -9.74
CA ASP A 562 -39.72 30.39 -10.56
C ASP A 562 -39.47 30.14 -12.04
N GLN A 563 -40.52 29.73 -12.77
CA GLN A 563 -40.50 29.44 -14.21
C GLN A 563 -39.64 28.24 -14.64
N ASP A 564 -39.14 27.43 -13.70
CA ASP A 564 -38.38 26.22 -14.07
C ASP A 564 -39.26 25.03 -14.45
N VAL A 565 -40.53 25.06 -14.03
CA VAL A 565 -41.50 24.00 -14.30
C VAL A 565 -42.56 24.50 -15.26
N LEU A 566 -42.61 23.89 -16.45
CA LEU A 566 -43.66 24.13 -17.43
C LEU A 566 -44.59 22.91 -17.50
N LEU A 567 -45.88 23.14 -17.23
CA LEU A 567 -46.93 22.15 -17.35
C LEU A 567 -47.82 22.48 -18.55
N THR A 568 -48.10 21.49 -19.38
CA THR A 568 -49.10 21.57 -20.45
C THR A 568 -49.99 20.34 -20.42
N ILE A 569 -51.21 20.46 -20.93
CA ILE A 569 -52.14 19.33 -21.01
C ILE A 569 -52.66 19.13 -22.43
N SER A 570 -53.12 17.93 -22.71
CA SER A 570 -53.90 17.56 -23.88
C SER A 570 -55.11 16.77 -23.43
N LEU A 571 -56.31 17.25 -23.79
CA LEU A 571 -57.59 16.61 -23.49
C LEU A 571 -58.14 15.95 -24.76
N PRO A 572 -59.00 14.92 -24.61
CA PRO A 572 -59.85 14.43 -25.69
C PRO A 572 -60.71 15.55 -26.32
N ASP A 573 -61.09 15.40 -27.59
CA ASP A 573 -61.83 16.42 -28.36
C ASP A 573 -63.16 16.83 -27.71
N ASP A 574 -63.85 15.88 -27.07
CA ASP A 574 -65.11 16.11 -26.35
C ASP A 574 -64.94 16.84 -25.01
N GLU A 575 -63.73 16.86 -24.46
CA GLU A 575 -63.37 17.57 -23.21
C GLU A 575 -62.57 18.86 -23.46
N ALA A 576 -62.22 19.17 -24.72
CA ALA A 576 -61.32 20.28 -25.08
C ALA A 576 -61.78 21.66 -24.56
N ALA A 577 -63.08 21.87 -24.38
CA ALA A 577 -63.63 23.10 -23.80
C ALA A 577 -63.15 23.35 -22.36
N TYR A 578 -62.81 22.31 -21.61
CA TYR A 578 -62.31 22.42 -20.24
C TYR A 578 -60.83 22.80 -20.16
N ALA A 579 -60.09 22.75 -21.27
CA ALA A 579 -58.67 23.08 -21.30
C ALA A 579 -58.40 24.50 -20.80
N MET A 580 -59.28 25.47 -21.12
CA MET A 580 -59.12 26.85 -20.66
C MET A 580 -59.18 26.97 -19.13
N PHE A 581 -60.00 26.15 -18.47
CA PHE A 581 -60.12 26.17 -17.01
C PHE A 581 -58.88 25.57 -16.36
N ILE A 582 -58.39 24.44 -16.88
CA ILE A 582 -57.20 23.77 -16.33
C ILE A 582 -55.94 24.61 -16.58
N ASN A 583 -55.78 25.20 -17.77
CA ASN A 583 -54.63 26.02 -18.13
C ASN A 583 -54.41 27.21 -17.19
N ALA A 584 -55.47 27.77 -16.60
CA ALA A 584 -55.37 28.85 -15.61
C ALA A 584 -54.75 28.40 -14.27
N PHE A 585 -54.65 27.09 -14.02
CA PHE A 585 -53.98 26.53 -12.84
C PHE A 585 -52.54 26.09 -13.12
N LEU A 586 -52.22 25.71 -14.36
CA LEU A 586 -50.92 25.12 -14.71
C LEU A 586 -49.71 26.03 -14.43
N SER A 587 -49.91 27.35 -14.41
CA SER A 587 -48.87 28.34 -14.09
C SER A 587 -48.90 28.83 -12.64
N GLN A 588 -49.77 28.28 -11.78
CA GLN A 588 -49.86 28.71 -10.38
C GLN A 588 -48.71 28.12 -9.57
N SER A 589 -48.00 28.97 -8.82
CA SER A 589 -46.87 28.55 -7.96
C SER A 589 -47.28 27.46 -6.99
N GLN A 590 -48.48 27.57 -6.38
CA GLN A 590 -48.98 26.57 -5.44
C GLN A 590 -49.15 25.18 -6.09
N LEU A 591 -49.62 25.09 -7.34
CA LEU A 591 -49.72 23.80 -8.04
C LEU A 591 -48.32 23.24 -8.34
N ILE A 592 -47.42 24.08 -8.84
CA ILE A 592 -46.03 23.70 -9.15
C ILE A 592 -45.32 23.19 -7.88
N GLU A 593 -45.45 23.89 -6.76
CA GLU A 593 -44.90 23.50 -5.46
C GLU A 593 -45.44 22.13 -5.02
N GLN A 594 -46.75 21.86 -5.19
CA GLN A 594 -47.33 20.56 -4.85
C GLN A 594 -46.87 19.44 -5.79
N VAL A 595 -46.67 19.73 -7.09
CA VAL A 595 -46.09 18.76 -8.05
C VAL A 595 -44.66 18.41 -7.65
N VAL A 596 -43.81 19.39 -7.38
CA VAL A 596 -42.42 19.18 -6.93
C VAL A 596 -42.38 18.46 -5.57
N SER A 597 -43.26 18.84 -4.64
CA SER A 597 -43.39 18.18 -3.33
C SER A 597 -43.79 16.71 -3.46
N ALA A 598 -44.76 16.39 -4.32
CA ALA A 598 -45.17 15.01 -4.57
C ALA A 598 -44.02 14.19 -5.18
N LEU A 599 -43.29 14.74 -6.16
CA LEU A 599 -42.10 14.10 -6.74
C LEU A 599 -41.04 13.80 -5.67
N ASN A 600 -40.77 14.78 -4.80
CA ASN A 600 -39.85 14.62 -3.67
C ASN A 600 -40.33 13.55 -2.68
N GLY A 601 -41.65 13.42 -2.47
CA GLY A 601 -42.25 12.31 -1.72
C GLY A 601 -41.90 10.95 -2.31
N CYS A 602 -42.06 10.78 -3.63
CA CYS A 602 -41.69 9.52 -4.29
C CYS A 602 -40.18 9.24 -4.22
N ILE A 603 -39.33 10.25 -4.37
CA ILE A 603 -37.87 10.08 -4.22
C ILE A 603 -37.55 9.64 -2.79
N LYS A 604 -38.19 10.26 -1.79
CA LYS A 604 -38.02 9.94 -0.37
C LYS A 604 -38.32 8.47 -0.08
N ASP A 605 -39.39 7.93 -0.65
CA ASP A 605 -39.78 6.52 -0.48
C ASP A 605 -38.75 5.55 -1.06
N ASN A 606 -37.91 5.99 -2.00
CA ASN A 606 -36.86 5.20 -2.63
C ASN A 606 -35.44 5.45 -2.07
N LEU A 607 -35.29 6.32 -1.06
CA LEU A 607 -33.96 6.71 -0.54
C LEU A 607 -33.11 5.51 -0.08
N GLN A 608 -33.73 4.50 0.53
CA GLN A 608 -33.00 3.30 0.95
C GLN A 608 -32.42 2.55 -0.25
N GLN A 609 -33.21 2.33 -1.31
CA GLN A 609 -32.73 1.64 -2.50
C GLN A 609 -31.62 2.42 -3.20
N ILE A 610 -31.74 3.76 -3.25
CA ILE A 610 -30.69 4.63 -3.80
C ILE A 610 -29.41 4.52 -2.97
N SER A 611 -29.53 4.50 -1.64
CA SER A 611 -28.42 4.33 -0.69
C SER A 611 -27.71 2.99 -0.88
N ASP A 612 -28.48 1.90 -1.01
CA ASP A 612 -27.95 0.56 -1.25
C ASP A 612 -27.21 0.47 -2.58
N ALA A 613 -27.78 1.05 -3.64
CA ALA A 613 -27.15 1.08 -4.97
C ALA A 613 -25.86 1.91 -4.99
N ALA A 614 -25.87 3.10 -4.37
CA ALA A 614 -24.67 3.93 -4.23
C ALA A 614 -23.57 3.21 -3.43
N THR A 615 -23.95 2.53 -2.36
CA THR A 615 -23.04 1.69 -1.57
C THR A 615 -22.42 0.60 -2.43
N GLN A 616 -23.23 -0.22 -3.12
CA GLN A 616 -22.73 -1.31 -3.98
C GLN A 616 -21.81 -0.79 -5.09
N PHE A 617 -22.15 0.35 -5.69
CA PHE A 617 -21.32 0.99 -6.70
C PHE A 617 -19.96 1.40 -6.13
N ALA A 618 -19.93 2.12 -5.01
CA ALA A 618 -18.69 2.56 -4.37
C ALA A 618 -17.80 1.37 -3.98
N ARG A 619 -18.40 0.31 -3.39
CA ARG A 619 -17.67 -0.93 -3.07
C ARG A 619 -17.08 -1.58 -4.31
N SER A 620 -17.83 -1.62 -5.42
CA SER A 620 -17.35 -2.20 -6.67
C SER A 620 -16.19 -1.40 -7.27
N ALA A 621 -16.25 -0.06 -7.20
CA ALA A 621 -15.16 0.81 -7.63
C ALA A 621 -13.87 0.51 -6.85
N LEU A 622 -13.96 0.43 -5.51
CA LEU A 622 -12.82 0.14 -4.64
C LEU A 622 -12.28 -1.28 -4.82
N LYS A 623 -13.16 -2.26 -5.10
CA LYS A 623 -12.76 -3.65 -5.39
C LYS A 623 -12.01 -3.81 -6.71
N ASN A 624 -12.23 -2.92 -7.67
CA ASN A 624 -11.52 -2.97 -8.95
C ASN A 624 -10.21 -2.19 -8.94
N LEU A 625 -9.85 -1.52 -7.83
CA LEU A 625 -8.54 -0.88 -7.69
C LEU A 625 -7.41 -1.86 -7.94
N GLY A 626 -6.51 -1.51 -8.87
CA GLY A 626 -5.31 -2.26 -9.20
C GLY A 626 -5.48 -3.37 -10.25
N GLN A 627 -6.70 -3.56 -10.77
CA GLN A 627 -7.02 -4.44 -11.91
C GLN A 627 -7.05 -3.64 -13.21
#